data_AF-A0AAD5KDT2-F1
#
_entry.id   AF-A0AAD5KDT2-F1
#
_cell.length_a   1.000
_cell.length_b   1.000
_cell.length_c   1.000
_cell.angle_alpha   90.00
_cell.angle_beta   90.00
_cell.angle_gamma   90.00
#
_symmetry.space_group_name_H-M   'P 1'
#
loop_
_entity.id
_entity.type
_entity.pdbx_description
1 polymer ?
#
loop_
_entity_poly.entity_id
_entity_poly.type
_entity_poly.pdbx_seq_one_letter_code
_entity_poly.pdbx_strand_id
1 'polypeptide(L)'
;MITYGTNPGMGIKVKGNIPTTEGMEGSNKISYLKSLDYRGFEPGEPVKGKLVDYVFVGFLYNGRIEDIRSVAEFVKGHKKADNITAWIVPGSREVEKMAHEEGLVKILEEAGFELRQPGCSACLAMNDDKIPAGKYAV
;
A
#
# COMPACT_ATOMS: atom_id res chain seq x y z
N MET A 1 -0.06 -0.18 -11.81
CA MET A 1 -1.48 -0.59 -11.70
C MET A 1 -1.81 -0.70 -10.23
N ILE A 2 -3.09 -0.69 -9.86
CA ILE A 2 -3.56 -0.89 -8.49
C ILE A 2 -4.67 -1.93 -8.48
N THR A 3 -4.74 -2.74 -7.43
CA THR A 3 -5.85 -3.65 -7.20
C THR A 3 -6.91 -2.93 -6.38
N TYR A 4 -8.09 -2.71 -6.97
CA TYR A 4 -9.17 -1.98 -6.29
C TYR A 4 -10.07 -2.89 -5.45
N GLY A 5 -10.17 -4.17 -5.84
CA GLY A 5 -11.05 -5.15 -5.24
C GLY A 5 -10.42 -6.04 -4.17
N THR A 6 -11.04 -7.19 -3.94
CA THR A 6 -10.65 -8.17 -2.89
C THR A 6 -9.82 -9.34 -3.42
N ASN A 7 -9.47 -9.34 -4.71
CA ASN A 7 -8.58 -10.34 -5.30
C ASN A 7 -7.59 -9.70 -6.30
N PRO A 8 -6.41 -10.31 -6.53
CA PRO A 8 -5.37 -9.73 -7.38
C PRO A 8 -5.77 -9.52 -8.85
N GLY A 9 -6.78 -10.24 -9.35
CA GLY A 9 -7.27 -10.09 -10.72
C GLY A 9 -8.03 -8.77 -10.96
N MET A 10 -8.46 -8.09 -9.89
CA MET A 10 -9.17 -6.81 -9.95
C MET A 10 -8.19 -5.63 -10.07
N GLY A 11 -7.31 -5.70 -11.07
CA GLY A 11 -6.29 -4.69 -11.36
C GLY A 11 -6.79 -3.60 -12.31
N ILE A 12 -6.38 -2.36 -12.07
CA ILE A 12 -6.67 -1.21 -12.93
C ILE A 12 -5.49 -0.23 -13.00
N LYS A 13 -5.48 0.65 -14.00
CA LYS A 13 -4.58 1.81 -14.03
C LYS A 13 -4.90 2.74 -12.85
N VAL A 14 -3.88 3.37 -12.27
CA VAL A 14 -4.03 4.32 -11.13
C VAL A 14 -4.93 5.52 -11.50
N LYS A 15 -4.99 5.87 -12.78
CA LYS A 15 -5.85 6.94 -13.33
C LYS A 15 -7.15 6.40 -13.95
N GLY A 16 -7.53 5.15 -13.68
CA GLY A 16 -8.71 4.51 -14.24
C GLY A 16 -9.95 4.66 -13.36
N ASN A 17 -11.08 4.18 -13.89
CA ASN A 17 -12.38 4.13 -13.22
C ASN A 17 -12.75 2.68 -12.92
N ILE A 18 -13.32 2.44 -11.74
CA ILE A 18 -13.86 1.13 -11.34
C ILE A 18 -14.75 0.59 -12.47
N PRO A 19 -14.51 -0.65 -12.97
CA PRO A 19 -15.32 -1.21 -14.04
C PRO A 19 -16.82 -1.18 -13.72
N THR A 20 -17.65 -0.94 -14.74
CA THR A 20 -19.10 -1.04 -14.58
C THR A 20 -19.54 -2.49 -14.51
N THR A 21 -20.78 -2.73 -14.11
CA THR A 21 -21.36 -4.09 -14.07
C THR A 21 -22.01 -4.52 -15.40
N GLU A 22 -21.74 -3.80 -16.48
CA GLU A 22 -22.32 -4.07 -17.79
C GLU A 22 -21.82 -5.42 -18.33
N GLY A 23 -22.73 -6.26 -18.82
CA GLY A 23 -22.41 -7.62 -19.28
C GLY A 23 -22.09 -8.63 -18.18
N MET A 24 -22.18 -8.25 -16.89
CA MET A 24 -22.04 -9.19 -15.77
C MET A 24 -23.40 -9.80 -15.40
N GLU A 25 -23.43 -11.12 -15.21
CA GLU A 25 -24.65 -11.85 -14.83
C GLU A 25 -24.40 -12.82 -13.67
N GLY A 26 -25.50 -13.26 -13.05
CA GLY A 26 -25.51 -14.31 -12.03
C GLY A 26 -24.56 -14.04 -10.85
N SER A 27 -23.88 -15.10 -10.42
CA SER A 27 -22.96 -15.09 -9.28
C SER A 27 -21.77 -14.16 -9.45
N ASN A 28 -21.31 -13.95 -10.70
CA ASN A 28 -20.19 -13.04 -10.98
C ASN A 28 -20.53 -11.60 -10.61
N LYS A 29 -21.72 -11.12 -11.01
CA LYS A 29 -22.18 -9.76 -10.66
C LYS A 29 -22.33 -9.60 -9.15
N ILE A 30 -22.89 -10.60 -8.46
CA ILE A 30 -23.10 -10.56 -7.01
C ILE A 30 -21.76 -10.51 -6.26
N SER A 31 -20.81 -11.37 -6.64
CA SER A 31 -19.47 -11.39 -6.03
C SER A 31 -18.72 -10.08 -6.26
N TYR A 32 -18.82 -9.54 -7.48
CA TYR A 32 -18.21 -8.26 -7.83
C TYR A 32 -18.76 -7.11 -6.99
N LEU A 33 -20.09 -6.97 -6.90
CA LEU A 33 -20.72 -5.91 -6.10
C LEU A 33 -20.37 -6.03 -4.61
N LYS A 34 -20.31 -7.25 -4.04
CA LYS A 34 -19.84 -7.46 -2.67
C LYS A 34 -18.40 -7.01 -2.47
N SER A 35 -17.52 -7.25 -3.44
CA SER A 35 -16.14 -6.80 -3.36
C SER A 35 -16.02 -5.28 -3.37
N LEU A 36 -16.86 -4.60 -4.17
CA LEU A 36 -16.91 -3.14 -4.22
C LEU A 36 -17.46 -2.55 -2.93
N ASP A 37 -18.53 -3.12 -2.39
CA ASP A 37 -19.12 -2.70 -1.10
C ASP A 37 -18.09 -2.81 0.03
N TYR A 38 -17.39 -3.95 0.13
CA TYR A 38 -16.31 -4.14 1.10
C TYR A 38 -15.16 -3.14 0.91
N ARG A 39 -14.85 -2.75 -0.33
CA ARG A 39 -13.82 -1.77 -0.69
C ARG A 39 -14.39 -0.35 -0.87
N GLY A 40 -15.62 -0.12 -0.41
CA GLY A 40 -16.32 1.17 -0.43
C GLY A 40 -16.26 1.91 -1.78
N PHE A 41 -16.32 1.20 -2.90
CA PHE A 41 -16.30 1.78 -4.24
C PHE A 41 -17.66 1.65 -4.92
N GLU A 42 -17.99 2.60 -5.79
CA GLU A 42 -19.13 2.47 -6.71
C GLU A 42 -18.65 2.10 -8.14
N PRO A 43 -19.45 1.33 -8.91
CA PRO A 43 -19.14 1.08 -10.31
C PRO A 43 -19.02 2.39 -11.11
N GLY A 44 -17.95 2.54 -11.89
CA GLY A 44 -17.66 3.74 -12.68
C GLY A 44 -16.94 4.86 -11.92
N GLU A 45 -16.81 4.78 -10.60
CA GLU A 45 -16.11 5.77 -9.78
C GLU A 45 -14.62 5.85 -10.18
N PRO A 46 -13.99 7.05 -10.22
CA PRO A 46 -12.55 7.15 -10.38
C PRO A 46 -11.82 6.60 -9.15
N VAL A 47 -10.75 5.82 -9.35
CA VAL A 47 -9.90 5.38 -8.22
C VAL A 47 -9.19 6.57 -7.57
N LYS A 48 -8.83 7.57 -8.39
CA LYS A 48 -8.20 8.80 -7.93
C LYS A 48 -9.19 9.61 -7.08
N GLY A 49 -8.74 10.04 -5.91
CA GLY A 49 -9.54 10.80 -4.96
C GLY A 49 -9.99 9.97 -3.76
N LYS A 50 -9.88 8.64 -3.84
CA LYS A 50 -10.05 7.77 -2.68
C LYS A 50 -9.00 8.11 -1.63
N LEU A 51 -9.45 8.45 -0.43
CA LEU A 51 -8.56 8.71 0.70
C LEU A 51 -7.93 7.41 1.16
N VAL A 52 -6.65 7.48 1.52
CA VAL A 52 -5.88 6.40 2.11
C VAL A 52 -5.53 6.78 3.53
N ASP A 53 -5.37 5.78 4.39
CA ASP A 53 -5.01 5.96 5.79
C ASP A 53 -3.58 5.47 6.05
N TYR A 54 -3.18 4.40 5.36
CA TYR A 54 -1.88 3.76 5.51
C TYR A 54 -1.17 3.70 4.16
N VAL A 55 0.13 3.94 4.18
CA VAL A 55 1.04 3.66 3.08
C VAL A 55 2.12 2.74 3.61
N PHE A 56 2.26 1.54 3.06
CA PHE A 56 3.34 0.65 3.46
C PHE A 56 4.20 0.31 2.24
N VAL A 57 5.51 0.42 2.38
CA VAL A 57 6.45 0.09 1.30
C VAL A 57 7.44 -0.94 1.80
N GLY A 58 7.43 -2.10 1.15
CA GLY A 58 8.28 -3.24 1.51
C GLY A 58 7.50 -4.42 2.12
N PHE A 59 7.92 -5.64 1.80
CA PHE A 59 7.55 -6.91 2.42
C PHE A 59 8.52 -8.03 1.92
N LEU A 60 8.23 -9.31 2.12
CA LEU A 60 9.15 -10.37 1.68
C LEU A 60 9.47 -10.37 0.15
N TYR A 61 8.63 -9.73 -0.67
CA TYR A 61 8.78 -9.71 -2.13
C TYR A 61 9.24 -8.35 -2.70
N ASN A 62 9.24 -7.26 -1.91
CA ASN A 62 9.76 -5.93 -2.30
C ASN A 62 10.32 -5.21 -1.06
N GLY A 63 11.15 -4.18 -1.15
CA GLY A 63 11.89 -3.68 0.03
C GLY A 63 13.30 -4.23 0.07
N ARG A 64 13.88 -4.44 -1.12
CA ARG A 64 15.32 -4.52 -1.31
C ARG A 64 15.93 -3.15 -1.02
N ILE A 65 17.23 -3.09 -0.85
CA ILE A 65 17.90 -1.82 -0.57
C ILE A 65 17.68 -0.79 -1.69
N GLU A 66 17.61 -1.21 -2.96
CA GLU A 66 17.30 -0.33 -4.09
C GLU A 66 15.90 0.29 -4.01
N ASP A 67 14.92 -0.46 -3.50
CA ASP A 67 13.56 0.03 -3.29
C ASP A 67 13.56 1.12 -2.22
N ILE A 68 14.24 0.88 -1.09
CA ILE A 68 14.35 1.85 0.01
C ILE A 68 15.08 3.11 -0.43
N ARG A 69 16.18 2.98 -1.18
CA ARG A 69 16.89 4.13 -1.78
C ARG A 69 15.98 4.96 -2.67
N SER A 70 15.22 4.30 -3.54
CA SER A 70 14.30 4.98 -4.47
C SER A 70 13.21 5.76 -3.72
N VAL A 71 12.67 5.20 -2.64
CA VAL A 71 11.69 5.89 -1.80
C VAL A 71 12.33 7.06 -1.07
N ALA A 72 13.50 6.85 -0.44
CA ALA A 72 14.22 7.88 0.29
C ALA A 72 14.56 9.07 -0.61
N GLU A 73 15.00 8.83 -1.85
CA GLU A 73 15.25 9.88 -2.84
C GLU A 73 13.97 10.67 -3.17
N PHE A 74 12.87 9.96 -3.40
CA PHE A 74 11.59 10.59 -3.75
C PHE A 74 11.01 11.46 -2.62
N VAL A 75 11.14 11.03 -1.37
CA VAL A 75 10.54 11.73 -0.21
C VAL A 75 11.47 12.76 0.42
N LYS A 76 12.74 12.82 0.01
CA LYS A 76 13.73 13.73 0.60
C LYS A 76 13.27 15.18 0.52
N GLY A 77 13.22 15.85 1.66
CA GLY A 77 12.76 17.25 1.77
C GLY A 77 11.24 17.43 1.70
N HIS A 78 10.49 16.33 1.58
CA HIS A 78 9.03 16.31 1.67
C HIS A 78 8.58 15.70 3.00
N LYS A 79 7.30 15.88 3.32
CA LYS A 79 6.65 15.21 4.46
C LYS A 79 5.34 14.58 4.00
N LYS A 80 5.02 13.41 4.56
CA LYS A 80 3.69 12.82 4.42
C LYS A 80 2.63 13.76 5.02
N ALA A 81 1.38 13.58 4.59
CA ALA A 81 0.26 14.24 5.26
C ALA A 81 0.07 13.69 6.70
N ASP A 82 -0.43 14.54 7.60
CA ASP A 82 -0.55 14.22 9.04
C ASP A 82 -1.48 13.03 9.29
N ASN A 83 -2.53 12.88 8.49
CA ASN A 83 -3.51 11.81 8.59
C ASN A 83 -3.05 10.46 8.01
N ILE A 84 -1.82 10.38 7.48
CA ILE A 84 -1.28 9.14 6.89
C ILE A 84 -0.34 8.46 7.89
N THR A 85 -0.52 7.17 8.10
CA THR A 85 0.50 6.32 8.72
C THR A 85 1.37 5.73 7.62
N ALA A 86 2.68 6.00 7.64
CA ALA A 86 3.59 5.59 6.58
C ALA A 86 4.67 4.65 7.13
N TRP A 87 4.80 3.45 6.54
CA TRP A 87 5.72 2.41 6.98
C TRP A 87 6.72 2.04 5.90
N ILE A 88 7.96 1.81 6.32
CA ILE A 88 9.01 1.21 5.50
C ILE A 88 9.39 -0.13 6.14
N VAL A 89 9.29 -1.21 5.36
CA VAL A 89 9.57 -2.56 5.83
C VAL A 89 10.75 -3.12 5.03
N PRO A 90 11.94 -3.26 5.62
CA PRO A 90 13.05 -3.91 4.95
C PRO A 90 12.72 -5.38 4.66
N GLY A 91 13.13 -5.88 3.49
CA GLY A 91 12.91 -7.29 3.13
C GLY A 91 13.73 -8.27 3.98
N SER A 92 14.80 -7.81 4.64
CA SER A 92 15.64 -8.60 5.54
C SER A 92 16.38 -7.72 6.56
N ARG A 93 16.96 -8.34 7.59
CA ARG A 93 17.86 -7.67 8.55
C ARG A 93 19.12 -7.09 7.91
N GLU A 94 19.58 -7.71 6.82
CA GLU A 94 20.73 -7.19 6.07
C GLU A 94 20.36 -5.90 5.35
N VAL A 95 19.18 -5.83 4.75
CA VAL A 95 18.67 -4.60 4.12
C VAL A 95 18.41 -3.50 5.15
N GLU A 96 17.84 -3.84 6.31
CA GLU A 96 17.68 -2.91 7.43
C GLU A 96 19.03 -2.30 7.83
N LYS A 97 20.05 -3.15 8.03
CA LYS A 97 21.41 -2.71 8.36
C LYS A 97 21.98 -1.77 7.29
N MET A 98 21.88 -2.14 6.01
CA MET A 98 22.34 -1.27 4.90
C MET A 98 21.61 0.08 4.89
N ALA A 99 20.30 0.09 5.12
CA ALA A 99 19.52 1.33 5.17
C ALA A 99 19.96 2.27 6.30
N HIS A 100 20.38 1.72 7.44
CA HIS A 100 20.99 2.50 8.53
C HIS A 100 22.39 2.99 8.17
N GLU A 101 23.26 2.14 7.63
CA GLU A 101 24.64 2.48 7.25
C GLU A 101 24.69 3.57 6.17
N GLU A 102 23.73 3.56 5.24
CA GLU A 102 23.59 4.57 4.19
C GLU A 102 22.85 5.84 4.63
N GLY A 103 22.34 5.88 5.87
CA GLY A 103 21.59 7.02 6.41
C GLY A 103 20.21 7.23 5.80
N LEU A 104 19.66 6.23 5.09
CA LEU A 104 18.35 6.30 4.45
C LEU A 104 17.21 6.40 5.47
N VAL A 105 17.36 5.72 6.61
CA VAL A 105 16.36 5.71 7.69
C VAL A 105 16.07 7.14 8.17
N LYS A 106 17.11 7.97 8.34
CA LYS A 106 16.95 9.35 8.76
C LYS A 106 16.12 10.17 7.76
N ILE A 107 16.36 9.99 6.46
CA ILE A 107 15.61 10.70 5.40
C ILE A 107 14.13 10.29 5.44
N LEU A 108 13.86 9.00 5.64
CA LEU A 108 12.52 8.45 5.72
C LEU A 108 11.77 8.95 6.97
N GLU A 109 12.43 8.96 8.13
CA GLU A 109 11.89 9.49 9.38
C GLU A 109 11.61 11.00 9.30
N GLU A 110 12.50 11.78 8.66
CA GLU A 110 12.29 13.21 8.41
C GLU A 110 11.03 13.45 7.55
N ALA A 111 10.75 12.55 6.61
CA ALA A 111 9.52 12.54 5.80
C ALA A 111 8.29 12.00 6.55
N GLY A 112 8.47 11.49 7.77
CA GLY A 112 7.41 10.96 8.64
C GLY A 112 7.10 9.48 8.44
N PHE A 113 7.98 8.73 7.77
CA PHE A 113 7.88 7.27 7.70
C PHE A 113 8.47 6.62 8.94
N GLU A 114 7.87 5.51 9.35
CA GLU A 114 8.37 4.67 10.44
C GLU A 114 9.01 3.41 9.85
N LEU A 115 10.25 3.12 10.28
CA LEU A 115 10.92 1.88 9.94
C LEU A 115 10.33 0.73 10.77
N ARG A 116 9.85 -0.32 10.11
CA ARG A 116 9.28 -1.52 10.73
C ARG A 116 10.26 -2.68 10.68
N GLN A 117 10.01 -3.68 11.52
CA GLN A 117 10.83 -4.89 11.58
C GLN A 117 10.77 -5.66 10.26
N PRO A 118 11.90 -6.21 9.78
CA PRO A 118 11.90 -7.03 8.58
C PRO A 118 10.98 -8.25 8.69
N GLY A 119 10.23 -8.55 7.63
CA GLY A 119 9.35 -9.72 7.57
C GLY A 119 8.13 -9.53 6.69
N CYS A 120 7.11 -10.39 6.86
CA CYS A 120 5.87 -10.30 6.08
C CYS A 120 5.05 -9.03 6.39
N SER A 121 5.26 -8.38 7.55
CA SER A 121 4.60 -7.12 7.97
C SER A 121 3.09 -7.13 7.63
N ALA A 122 2.51 -6.06 7.08
CA ALA A 122 1.10 -5.95 6.74
C ALA A 122 0.60 -6.97 5.69
N CYS A 123 1.49 -7.64 4.94
CA CYS A 123 1.10 -8.67 3.98
C CYS A 123 0.49 -9.90 4.66
N LEU A 124 0.98 -10.28 5.84
CA LEU A 124 0.46 -11.40 6.64
C LEU A 124 0.05 -10.99 8.06
N ALA A 125 0.46 -9.79 8.49
CA ALA A 125 0.33 -9.26 9.84
C ALA A 125 0.88 -10.21 10.92
N MET A 126 2.05 -10.83 10.67
CA MET A 126 2.75 -11.65 11.68
C MET A 126 3.29 -10.83 12.84
N ASN A 127 3.56 -9.54 12.58
CA ASN A 127 3.91 -8.54 13.57
C ASN A 127 2.66 -7.70 13.92
N ASP A 128 2.79 -6.70 14.79
CA ASP A 128 1.70 -5.76 15.11
C ASP A 128 1.34 -4.78 13.97
N ASP A 129 1.83 -5.04 12.75
CA ASP A 129 1.56 -4.30 11.52
C ASP A 129 0.16 -4.62 10.95
N LYS A 130 -0.87 -4.40 11.77
CA LYS A 130 -2.27 -4.66 11.41
C LYS A 130 -2.94 -3.38 10.93
N ILE A 131 -3.53 -3.44 9.73
CA ILE A 131 -4.40 -2.38 9.23
C ILE A 131 -5.78 -2.53 9.90
N PRO A 132 -6.28 -1.52 10.64
CA PRO A 132 -7.58 -1.61 11.29
C PRO A 132 -8.72 -1.79 10.29
N ALA A 133 -9.82 -2.40 10.74
CA ALA A 133 -11.02 -2.54 9.92
C ALA A 133 -11.52 -1.17 9.42
N GLY A 134 -11.90 -1.11 8.14
CA GLY A 134 -12.38 0.10 7.49
C GLY A 134 -11.29 1.09 7.04
N LYS A 135 -10.01 0.82 7.33
CA LYS A 135 -8.89 1.65 6.88
C LYS A 135 -8.39 1.22 5.51
N TYR A 136 -7.97 2.20 4.70
CA TYR A 136 -7.38 1.95 3.39
C TYR A 136 -5.85 1.98 3.47
N ALA A 137 -5.24 0.90 2.99
CA ALA A 137 -3.81 0.80 2.81
C ALA A 137 -3.47 0.72 1.32
N VAL A 138 -2.32 1.29 0.97
CA VAL A 138 -1.63 1.14 -0.32
C VAL A 138 -0.23 0.61 -0.05
#